data_AF-A0A7C5X864-F1
#
_entry.id   AF-A0A7C5X864-F1
#
_cell.length_a   1.000
_cell.length_b   1.000
_cell.length_c   1.000
_cell.angle_alpha   90.00
_cell.angle_beta   90.00
_cell.angle_gamma   90.00
#
_symmetry.space_group_name_H-M   'P 1'
#
loop_
_entity.id
_entity.type
_entity.pdbx_description
1 polymer ?
#
loop_
_entity_poly.entity_id
_entity_poly.type
_entity_poly.pdbx_seq_one_letter_code
_entity_poly.pdbx_strand_id
1 'polypeptide(L)'
;SVPDRATIANMAPEYGSTTGLFPVDENTLSYLRATGRPEDLVALVKRYYELQGVFGGVEGAEYSQVVDFDLSAVERNVAGPILPWQRRTLAETPKSLHSFLQERKRRTARKVVEIEIDGKSVQFGDGDIAIAAITSCTNTSNPYLLVAAALLAKRAVELRIRPPPYVKTSFAPGSRAIAEILERSGLQKYLDELGFHVAAFGCTTCIGNSGPLPEPVAKAIKEHDILAAAVLSGNRNFEARVHPDVRAAYLASPPLVVAYALAGTVTKNIEEEPLAYTQDGRPVYLKDLWPKPEEVNRVVEEWVDPKIYVEKYSKVGELVPEWQALEAPTGLLYPWRPDDTYIQPSPLFEGEVKIGDITGARPLLILGDSITTDHISPAGNITQDNPAGQYLLSLGVKPSEFNTFGARRGNWQVMVRGTFSSKGYKNKIGGLDGGLTIKFPEGKTMTVYDAAETYKKEGIPAIVLAGKNYGAGSSRDWAAKGPKLLGVKAVIAESFERIHRANLTMVGIIPIQLPPGVTVDGLNLDGSETFDIVGLSDGLAPGKEVTIRIHRKDGRVDEVKAKLAIYTWAEVEYIKHGGILPYVLKKLLQKT
;
A
#
# COMPACT_ATOMS: atom_id res chain seq x y z
N SER A 1 -2.12 22.65 12.31
CA SER A 1 -3.17 23.00 11.33
C SER A 1 -4.06 21.78 11.03
N VAL A 2 -5.16 21.92 10.29
CA VAL A 2 -5.97 20.76 9.83
C VAL A 2 -5.19 19.84 8.89
N PRO A 3 -4.41 20.33 7.91
CA PRO A 3 -3.54 19.47 7.13
C PRO A 3 -2.58 18.60 7.96
N ASP A 4 -1.98 19.13 9.04
CA ASP A 4 -1.08 18.34 9.90
C ASP A 4 -1.83 17.20 10.61
N ARG A 5 -3.03 17.49 11.12
CA ARG A 5 -3.93 16.49 11.71
C ARG A 5 -4.31 15.42 10.70
N ALA A 6 -4.62 15.81 9.47
CA ALA A 6 -4.95 14.89 8.39
C ALA A 6 -3.75 13.99 8.02
N THR A 7 -2.52 14.49 8.05
CA THR A 7 -1.31 13.67 7.86
C THR A 7 -1.19 12.59 8.94
N ILE A 8 -1.40 12.94 10.21
CA ILE A 8 -1.35 11.98 11.34
C ILE A 8 -2.49 10.94 11.23
N ALA A 9 -3.71 11.40 10.94
CA ALA A 9 -4.88 10.54 10.79
C ALA A 9 -4.79 9.63 9.56
N ASN A 10 -4.14 10.08 8.47
CA ASN A 10 -3.94 9.29 7.26
C ASN A 10 -3.13 8.01 7.52
N MET A 11 -2.13 8.10 8.41
CA MET A 11 -1.27 6.96 8.75
C MET A 11 -1.91 5.97 9.75
N ALA A 12 -3.19 6.17 10.11
CA ALA A 12 -3.94 5.29 11.00
C ALA A 12 -3.80 3.78 10.74
N PRO A 13 -3.92 3.32 9.47
CA PRO A 13 -3.73 1.91 9.15
C PRO A 13 -2.30 1.42 9.40
N GLU A 14 -1.30 2.30 9.25
CA GLU A 14 0.12 1.94 9.40
C GLU A 14 0.55 1.75 10.86
N TYR A 15 -0.11 2.43 11.81
CA TYR A 15 0.03 2.15 13.25
C TYR A 15 -1.10 1.27 13.82
N GLY A 16 -1.90 0.64 12.94
CA GLY A 16 -2.86 -0.42 13.32
C GLY A 16 -4.17 0.05 13.95
N SER A 17 -4.45 1.35 13.93
CA SER A 17 -5.72 1.89 14.43
C SER A 17 -6.85 1.74 13.41
N THR A 18 -8.10 1.73 13.88
CA THR A 18 -9.27 1.75 12.98
C THR A 18 -9.39 3.10 12.26
N THR A 19 -9.10 4.19 12.96
CA THR A 19 -9.12 5.57 12.48
C THR A 19 -8.30 6.45 13.42
N GLY A 20 -7.80 7.57 12.92
CA GLY A 20 -7.26 8.67 13.73
C GLY A 20 -8.25 9.84 13.71
N LEU A 21 -8.68 10.29 14.89
CA LEU A 21 -9.68 11.34 15.03
C LEU A 21 -9.09 12.56 15.73
N PHE A 22 -9.35 13.74 15.16
CA PHE A 22 -9.16 15.02 15.84
C PHE A 22 -10.52 15.70 15.98
N PRO A 23 -10.89 16.21 17.17
CA PRO A 23 -12.15 16.92 17.35
C PRO A 23 -12.30 18.11 16.41
N VAL A 24 -13.55 18.43 16.05
CA VAL A 24 -13.86 19.65 15.32
C VAL A 24 -13.69 20.84 16.26
N ASP A 25 -12.83 21.80 15.88
CA ASP A 25 -12.50 22.98 16.65
C ASP A 25 -12.40 24.22 15.72
N GLU A 26 -11.92 25.34 16.26
CA GLU A 26 -11.73 26.58 15.50
C GLU A 26 -10.75 26.45 14.32
N ASN A 27 -9.75 25.56 14.42
CA ASN A 27 -8.85 25.28 13.29
C ASN A 27 -9.59 24.56 12.17
N THR A 28 -10.50 23.65 12.50
CA THR A 28 -11.40 23.02 11.52
C THR A 28 -12.29 24.05 10.84
N LEU A 29 -12.90 24.96 11.57
CA LEU A 29 -13.75 26.01 10.98
C LEU A 29 -12.94 26.95 10.07
N SER A 30 -11.74 27.34 10.51
CA SER A 30 -10.82 28.17 9.73
C SER A 30 -10.42 27.49 8.41
N TYR A 31 -10.16 26.17 8.44
CA TYR A 31 -9.88 25.39 7.24
C TYR A 31 -11.09 25.29 6.30
N LEU A 32 -12.31 25.10 6.82
CA LEU A 32 -13.52 25.10 6.01
C LEU A 32 -13.70 26.44 5.27
N ARG A 33 -13.48 27.57 5.96
CA ARG A 33 -13.50 28.90 5.33
C ARG A 33 -12.40 29.04 4.28
N ALA A 34 -11.17 28.66 4.62
CA ALA A 34 -10.01 28.73 3.71
C ALA A 34 -10.21 27.90 2.43
N THR A 35 -11.02 26.84 2.49
CA THR A 35 -11.36 25.98 1.34
C THR A 35 -12.66 26.36 0.64
N GLY A 36 -13.18 27.56 0.92
CA GLY A 36 -14.32 28.15 0.21
C GLY A 36 -15.68 27.59 0.61
N ARG A 37 -15.82 26.98 1.79
CA ARG A 37 -17.14 26.60 2.29
C ARG A 37 -17.94 27.84 2.70
N PRO A 38 -19.24 27.92 2.33
CA PRO A 38 -20.11 29.05 2.72
C PRO A 38 -20.18 29.26 4.24
N GLU A 39 -20.27 30.52 4.69
CA GLU A 39 -20.23 30.84 6.12
C GLU A 39 -21.44 30.29 6.88
N ASP A 40 -22.62 30.19 6.25
CA ASP A 40 -23.80 29.56 6.84
C ASP A 40 -23.58 28.06 7.12
N LEU A 41 -22.89 27.35 6.22
CA LEU A 41 -22.46 25.96 6.46
C LEU A 41 -21.43 25.88 7.60
N VAL A 42 -20.46 26.79 7.64
CA VAL A 42 -19.44 26.82 8.71
C VAL A 42 -20.10 27.08 10.07
N ALA A 43 -21.04 28.02 10.13
CA ALA A 43 -21.83 28.32 11.33
C ALA A 43 -22.70 27.12 11.75
N LEU A 44 -23.31 26.42 10.80
CA LEU A 44 -24.08 25.19 11.07
C LEU A 44 -23.18 24.10 11.66
N VAL A 45 -22.00 23.86 11.10
CA VAL A 45 -21.03 22.89 11.62
C VAL A 45 -20.68 23.24 13.07
N LYS A 46 -20.30 24.50 13.35
CA LYS A 46 -19.99 24.94 14.72
C LYS A 46 -21.15 24.67 15.66
N ARG A 47 -22.35 25.18 15.33
CA ARG A 47 -23.55 25.04 16.16
C ARG A 47 -23.90 23.57 16.42
N TYR A 48 -23.78 22.70 15.41
CA TYR A 48 -24.05 21.28 15.55
C TYR A 48 -23.11 20.63 16.58
N TYR A 49 -21.79 20.82 16.44
CA TYR A 49 -20.82 20.22 17.36
C TYR A 49 -20.88 20.82 18.78
N GLU A 50 -21.22 22.11 18.92
CA GLU A 50 -21.47 22.75 20.21
C GLU A 50 -22.71 22.18 20.90
N LEU A 51 -23.83 22.02 20.17
CA LEU A 51 -25.06 21.43 20.72
C LEU A 51 -24.90 19.96 21.14
N GLN A 52 -24.00 19.23 20.47
CA GLN A 52 -23.63 17.86 20.84
C GLN A 52 -22.62 17.80 22.01
N GLY A 53 -22.05 18.94 22.43
CA GLY A 53 -21.07 19.00 23.52
C GLY A 53 -19.69 18.42 23.18
N VAL A 54 -19.31 18.40 21.90
CA VAL A 54 -18.06 17.75 21.41
C VAL A 54 -17.16 18.70 20.61
N PHE A 55 -17.50 19.99 20.53
CA PHE A 55 -16.66 21.00 19.88
C PHE A 55 -15.41 21.28 20.72
N GLY A 56 -14.23 21.17 20.11
CA GLY A 56 -12.94 21.24 20.81
C GLY A 56 -12.53 19.97 21.55
N GLY A 57 -13.36 18.93 21.53
CA GLY A 57 -13.19 17.70 22.30
C GLY A 57 -14.20 17.60 23.45
N VAL A 58 -14.03 16.59 24.29
CA VAL A 58 -14.86 16.36 25.47
C VAL A 58 -13.95 16.39 26.70
N GLU A 59 -14.18 17.35 27.59
CA GLU A 59 -13.48 17.42 28.87
C GLU A 59 -13.84 16.21 29.74
N GLY A 60 -12.84 15.58 30.37
CA GLY A 60 -13.05 14.40 31.20
C GLY A 60 -13.41 13.12 30.43
N ALA A 61 -13.21 13.08 29.10
CA ALA A 61 -13.43 11.87 28.31
C ALA A 61 -12.61 10.68 28.85
N GLU A 62 -13.26 9.55 29.04
CA GLU A 62 -12.62 8.32 29.48
C GLU A 62 -11.98 7.58 28.29
N TYR A 63 -10.65 7.49 28.30
CA TYR A 63 -9.89 6.71 27.33
C TYR A 63 -9.43 5.39 27.96
N SER A 64 -9.53 4.27 27.22
CA SER A 64 -9.02 2.98 27.69
C SER A 64 -7.50 2.99 27.94
N GLN A 65 -6.78 3.86 27.23
CA GLN A 65 -5.37 4.14 27.43
C GLN A 65 -5.08 5.58 27.00
N VAL A 66 -4.25 6.28 27.78
CA VAL A 66 -3.70 7.60 27.43
C VAL A 66 -2.21 7.45 27.18
N VAL A 67 -1.71 8.08 26.11
CA VAL A 67 -0.29 8.11 25.75
C VAL A 67 0.10 9.58 25.57
N ASP A 68 1.01 10.05 26.42
CA ASP A 68 1.55 11.39 26.33
C ASP A 68 2.73 11.46 25.35
N PHE A 69 2.77 12.52 24.55
CA PHE A 69 3.84 12.73 23.57
C PHE A 69 4.21 14.21 23.50
N ASP A 70 5.47 14.51 23.84
CA ASP A 70 6.01 15.87 23.73
C ASP A 70 6.44 16.17 22.28
N LEU A 71 5.72 17.09 21.64
CA LEU A 71 6.02 17.54 20.28
C LEU A 71 7.39 18.24 20.17
N SER A 72 7.94 18.78 21.27
CA SER A 72 9.25 19.43 21.27
C SER A 72 10.41 18.44 21.04
N ALA A 73 10.19 17.16 21.34
CA ALA A 73 11.15 16.08 21.11
C ALA A 73 11.15 15.58 19.64
N VAL A 74 10.28 16.11 18.77
CA VAL A 74 10.22 15.71 17.36
C VAL A 74 11.38 16.33 16.58
N GLU A 75 12.30 15.49 16.13
CA GLU A 75 13.37 15.84 15.21
C GLU A 75 13.03 15.45 13.75
N ARG A 76 13.83 15.93 12.79
CA ARG A 76 13.74 15.52 11.39
C ARG A 76 14.09 14.03 11.26
N ASN A 77 13.20 13.27 10.63
CA ASN A 77 13.35 11.83 10.52
C ASN A 77 12.80 11.31 9.18
N VAL A 78 13.16 10.07 8.88
CA VAL A 78 12.59 9.27 7.79
C VAL A 78 12.12 7.93 8.35
N ALA A 79 11.33 7.18 7.57
CA ALA A 79 10.99 5.79 7.90
C ALA A 79 11.40 4.83 6.79
N GLY A 80 12.15 3.77 7.10
CA GLY A 80 12.59 2.77 6.13
C GLY A 80 13.72 1.85 6.60
N PRO A 81 14.23 0.97 5.72
CA PRO A 81 14.02 0.96 4.26
C PRO A 81 12.81 0.16 3.75
N ILE A 82 12.07 -0.56 4.59
CA ILE A 82 11.02 -1.48 4.11
C ILE A 82 9.70 -1.39 4.86
N LEU A 83 9.62 -0.70 6.00
CA LEU A 83 8.39 -0.61 6.79
C LEU A 83 8.11 0.83 7.26
N PRO A 84 6.84 1.27 7.33
CA PRO A 84 6.48 2.64 7.74
C PRO A 84 6.82 2.97 9.19
N TRP A 85 6.91 1.97 10.06
CA TRP A 85 7.23 2.12 11.47
C TRP A 85 8.73 2.02 11.79
N GLN A 86 9.59 1.85 10.77
CA GLN A 86 11.05 1.88 10.94
C GLN A 86 11.56 3.33 10.96
N ARG A 87 11.15 4.12 11.96
CA ARG A 87 11.67 5.49 12.14
C ARG A 87 13.19 5.48 12.30
N ARG A 88 13.85 6.43 11.62
CA ARG A 88 15.29 6.69 11.67
C ARG A 88 15.53 8.19 11.73
N THR A 89 16.49 8.61 12.55
CA THR A 89 17.04 9.96 12.42
C THR A 89 17.80 10.08 11.09
N LEU A 90 18.10 11.30 10.65
CA LEU A 90 18.90 11.50 9.44
C LEU A 90 20.31 10.89 9.59
N ALA A 91 20.87 10.91 10.80
CA ALA A 91 22.16 10.28 11.13
C ALA A 91 22.13 8.74 11.12
N GLU A 92 20.98 8.12 11.40
CA GLU A 92 20.80 6.67 11.38
C GLU A 92 20.51 6.12 9.98
N THR A 93 20.08 6.97 9.06
CA THR A 93 19.67 6.56 7.71
C THR A 93 20.77 5.78 6.97
N PRO A 94 22.04 6.23 6.92
CA PRO A 94 23.12 5.47 6.28
C PRO A 94 23.35 4.08 6.90
N LYS A 95 23.27 4.00 8.25
CA LYS A 95 23.46 2.74 8.99
C LYS A 95 22.35 1.74 8.67
N SER A 96 21.11 2.22 8.56
CA SER A 96 19.96 1.37 8.23
C SER A 96 20.09 0.71 6.85
N LEU A 97 20.60 1.44 5.85
CA LEU A 97 20.94 0.87 4.54
C LEU A 97 22.05 -0.17 4.66
N HIS A 98 23.12 0.12 5.40
CA HIS A 98 24.22 -0.83 5.59
C HIS A 98 23.72 -2.14 6.20
N SER A 99 22.90 -2.08 7.25
CA SER A 99 22.28 -3.26 7.86
C SER A 99 21.40 -4.02 6.86
N PHE A 100 20.60 -3.32 6.07
CA PHE A 100 19.76 -3.95 5.04
C PHE A 100 20.56 -4.62 3.92
N LEU A 101 21.71 -4.03 3.54
CA LEU A 101 22.64 -4.62 2.57
C LEU A 101 23.22 -5.94 3.10
N GLN A 102 23.59 -6.02 4.39
CA GLN A 102 24.00 -7.30 5.00
C GLN A 102 22.91 -8.35 4.91
N GLU A 103 21.71 -7.98 5.35
CA GLU A 103 20.59 -8.89 5.46
C GLU A 103 20.21 -9.48 4.11
N ARG A 104 20.14 -8.63 3.07
CA ARG A 104 19.61 -9.02 1.75
C ARG A 104 20.67 -9.49 0.76
N LYS A 105 21.92 -9.02 0.90
CA LYS A 105 23.00 -9.28 -0.07
C LYS A 105 24.24 -9.92 0.55
N ARG A 106 24.29 -10.11 1.87
CA ARG A 106 25.44 -10.69 2.60
C ARG A 106 26.76 -9.98 2.30
N ARG A 107 26.72 -8.65 2.14
CA ARG A 107 27.91 -7.82 1.88
C ARG A 107 27.91 -6.54 2.69
N THR A 108 29.11 -6.09 3.06
CA THR A 108 29.41 -4.87 3.82
C THR A 108 29.77 -3.67 2.97
N ALA A 109 30.53 -3.89 1.91
CA ALA A 109 30.95 -2.83 1.02
C ALA A 109 29.82 -2.47 0.04
N ARG A 110 29.63 -1.16 -0.16
CA ARG A 110 28.83 -0.65 -1.28
C ARG A 110 29.51 -1.06 -2.58
N LYS A 111 28.73 -1.53 -3.55
CA LYS A 111 29.14 -1.64 -4.94
C LYS A 111 28.75 -0.36 -5.68
N VAL A 112 29.67 0.10 -6.50
CA VAL A 112 29.52 1.28 -7.35
C VAL A 112 29.95 0.87 -8.75
N VAL A 113 29.21 1.34 -9.74
CA VAL A 113 29.50 1.14 -11.16
C VAL A 113 29.45 2.49 -11.87
N GLU A 114 30.11 2.57 -13.01
CA GLU A 114 30.06 3.73 -13.89
C GLU A 114 28.92 3.51 -14.90
N ILE A 115 28.05 4.51 -15.05
CA ILE A 115 26.96 4.50 -16.02
C ILE A 115 27.04 5.75 -16.89
N GLU A 116 26.65 5.60 -18.16
CA GLU A 116 26.50 6.71 -19.09
C GLU A 116 25.02 7.13 -19.12
N ILE A 117 24.73 8.38 -18.79
CA ILE A 117 23.38 8.95 -18.78
C ILE A 117 23.43 10.41 -19.22
N ASP A 118 22.55 10.79 -20.15
CA ASP A 118 22.51 12.13 -20.77
C ASP A 118 23.88 12.60 -21.30
N GLY A 119 24.67 11.68 -21.88
CA GLY A 119 26.01 11.95 -22.40
C GLY A 119 27.07 12.23 -21.32
N LYS A 120 26.80 11.89 -20.05
CA LYS A 120 27.74 12.05 -18.93
C LYS A 120 28.02 10.71 -18.28
N SER A 121 29.30 10.49 -17.95
CA SER A 121 29.72 9.37 -17.12
C SER A 121 29.56 9.72 -15.64
N VAL A 122 28.79 8.91 -14.90
CA VAL A 122 28.53 9.11 -13.47
C VAL A 122 28.64 7.80 -12.70
N GLN A 123 29.01 7.90 -11.42
CA GLN A 123 29.00 6.77 -10.50
C GLN A 123 27.58 6.52 -9.96
N PHE A 124 27.16 5.26 -9.96
CA PHE A 124 25.89 4.81 -9.40
C PHE A 124 26.08 3.48 -8.65
N GLY A 125 25.50 3.37 -7.46
CA GLY A 125 25.75 2.24 -6.57
C GLY A 125 24.73 2.04 -5.46
N ASP A 126 25.04 1.13 -4.56
CA ASP A 126 24.15 0.76 -3.46
C ASP A 126 23.76 1.98 -2.62
N GLY A 127 22.47 2.23 -2.42
CA GLY A 127 21.99 3.39 -1.67
C GLY A 127 21.86 4.69 -2.45
N ASP A 128 22.29 4.73 -3.71
CA ASP A 128 22.00 5.88 -4.56
C ASP A 128 20.50 5.90 -4.91
N ILE A 129 19.96 7.11 -5.01
CA ILE A 129 18.52 7.34 -5.13
C ILE A 129 18.13 7.21 -6.60
N ALA A 130 17.42 6.14 -6.93
CA ALA A 130 16.85 5.96 -8.27
C ALA A 130 15.52 6.73 -8.43
N ILE A 131 14.78 6.95 -7.33
CA ILE A 131 13.48 7.64 -7.34
C ILE A 131 13.37 8.62 -6.19
N ALA A 132 13.03 9.87 -6.50
CA ALA A 132 12.63 10.89 -5.52
C ALA A 132 11.24 11.43 -5.89
N ALA A 133 10.22 11.14 -5.08
CA ALA A 133 8.83 11.46 -5.42
C ALA A 133 8.13 12.31 -4.36
N ILE A 134 7.74 13.53 -4.74
CA ILE A 134 6.75 14.31 -3.99
C ILE A 134 5.37 13.79 -4.41
N THR A 135 4.73 13.00 -3.56
CA THR A 135 3.55 12.20 -3.91
C THR A 135 2.67 11.99 -2.68
N SER A 136 1.51 11.35 -2.87
CA SER A 136 0.56 10.94 -1.82
C SER A 136 -0.26 12.06 -1.20
N CYS A 137 -1.56 11.78 -1.06
CA CYS A 137 -2.47 12.60 -0.28
C CYS A 137 -2.04 12.80 1.18
N THR A 138 -1.16 11.95 1.72
CA THR A 138 -0.61 12.09 3.08
C THR A 138 0.06 13.44 3.30
N ASN A 139 0.82 13.93 2.32
CA ASN A 139 1.63 15.13 2.43
C ASN A 139 1.29 16.19 1.38
N THR A 140 0.84 15.80 0.18
CA THR A 140 0.60 16.75 -0.92
C THR A 140 -0.75 17.47 -0.84
N SER A 141 -1.56 17.19 0.19
CA SER A 141 -2.69 18.02 0.59
C SER A 141 -2.28 19.12 1.59
N ASN A 142 -1.04 19.11 2.09
CA ASN A 142 -0.55 20.06 3.07
C ASN A 142 0.23 21.19 2.37
N PRO A 143 -0.34 22.41 2.23
CA PRO A 143 0.33 23.51 1.54
C PRO A 143 1.64 23.92 2.21
N TYR A 144 1.73 23.84 3.55
CA TYR A 144 2.94 24.22 4.28
C TYR A 144 4.13 23.33 3.89
N LEU A 145 3.93 22.02 3.74
CA LEU A 145 4.99 21.09 3.35
C LEU A 145 5.45 21.30 1.90
N LEU A 146 4.52 21.62 0.99
CA LEU A 146 4.85 21.83 -0.42
C LEU A 146 5.50 23.18 -0.66
N VAL A 147 5.05 24.23 0.02
CA VAL A 147 5.73 25.53 0.03
C VAL A 147 7.14 25.38 0.60
N ALA A 148 7.32 24.65 1.70
CA ALA A 148 8.64 24.39 2.25
C ALA A 148 9.56 23.65 1.26
N ALA A 149 9.02 22.64 0.55
CA ALA A 149 9.78 21.94 -0.50
C ALA A 149 10.16 22.86 -1.66
N ALA A 150 9.24 23.73 -2.09
CA ALA A 150 9.49 24.64 -3.19
C ALA A 150 10.45 25.79 -2.82
N LEU A 151 10.42 26.28 -1.58
CA LEU A 151 11.40 27.24 -1.06
C LEU A 151 12.80 26.63 -0.94
N LEU A 152 12.90 25.37 -0.50
CA LEU A 152 14.16 24.63 -0.52
C LEU A 152 14.67 24.47 -1.95
N ALA A 153 13.80 24.10 -2.89
CA ALA A 153 14.14 24.01 -4.31
C ALA A 153 14.61 25.35 -4.88
N LYS A 154 13.92 26.46 -4.57
CA LYS A 154 14.31 27.81 -4.97
C LYS A 154 15.74 28.13 -4.58
N ARG A 155 16.11 27.90 -3.31
CA ARG A 155 17.47 28.17 -2.83
C ARG A 155 18.52 27.28 -3.49
N ALA A 156 18.21 26.01 -3.72
CA ALA A 156 19.10 25.10 -4.45
C ALA A 156 19.32 25.57 -5.90
N VAL A 157 18.25 25.99 -6.57
CA VAL A 157 18.28 26.53 -7.93
C VAL A 157 19.09 27.82 -8.03
N GLU A 158 18.88 28.76 -7.11
CA GLU A 158 19.63 30.03 -7.07
C GLU A 158 21.14 29.81 -6.87
N LEU A 159 21.52 28.69 -6.24
CA LEU A 159 22.90 28.23 -6.11
C LEU A 159 23.38 27.34 -7.26
N ARG A 160 22.58 27.16 -8.31
CA ARG A 160 22.83 26.30 -9.49
C ARG A 160 23.08 24.83 -9.14
N ILE A 161 22.45 24.34 -8.07
CA ILE A 161 22.52 22.94 -7.65
C ILE A 161 21.37 22.16 -8.30
N ARG A 162 21.66 20.92 -8.72
CA ARG A 162 20.71 20.00 -9.33
C ARG A 162 20.88 18.58 -8.75
N PRO A 163 19.81 17.77 -8.72
CA PRO A 163 19.94 16.33 -8.50
C PRO A 163 20.90 15.69 -9.51
N PRO A 164 21.61 14.61 -9.15
CA PRO A 164 22.32 13.78 -10.12
C PRO A 164 21.38 13.23 -11.20
N PRO A 165 21.87 13.02 -12.44
CA PRO A 165 21.02 12.67 -13.59
C PRO A 165 20.35 11.29 -13.46
N TYR A 166 20.87 10.40 -12.61
CA TYR A 166 20.24 9.10 -12.34
C TYR A 166 18.99 9.18 -11.45
N VAL A 167 18.74 10.33 -10.78
CA VAL A 167 17.61 10.49 -9.87
C VAL A 167 16.35 10.80 -10.66
N LYS A 168 15.41 9.85 -10.71
CA LYS A 168 14.09 10.11 -11.29
C LYS A 168 13.23 10.92 -10.32
N THR A 169 13.09 12.21 -10.58
CA THR A 169 12.22 13.11 -9.81
C THR A 169 10.79 13.12 -10.34
N SER A 170 9.81 13.33 -9.46
CA SER A 170 8.40 13.47 -9.85
C SER A 170 7.57 14.21 -8.79
N PHE A 171 6.59 15.00 -9.24
CA PHE A 171 5.61 15.64 -8.37
C PHE A 171 4.18 15.24 -8.76
N ALA A 172 3.42 14.72 -7.79
CA ALA A 172 2.01 14.40 -7.92
C ALA A 172 1.20 15.15 -6.85
N PRO A 173 0.68 16.35 -7.15
CA PRO A 173 -0.14 17.11 -6.23
C PRO A 173 -1.42 16.36 -5.88
N GLY A 174 -1.82 16.41 -4.61
CA GLY A 174 -3.07 15.80 -4.13
C GLY A 174 -4.30 16.60 -4.53
N SER A 175 -4.12 17.82 -5.05
CA SER A 175 -5.18 18.75 -5.41
C SER A 175 -4.72 19.70 -6.51
N ARG A 176 -5.63 20.03 -7.43
CA ARG A 176 -5.44 21.10 -8.42
C ARG A 176 -5.33 22.48 -7.79
N ALA A 177 -5.99 22.72 -6.65
CA ALA A 177 -5.90 23.99 -5.93
C ALA A 177 -4.49 24.23 -5.39
N ILE A 178 -3.86 23.19 -4.86
CA ILE A 178 -2.49 23.27 -4.33
C ILE A 178 -1.47 23.52 -5.45
N ALA A 179 -1.62 22.85 -6.60
CA ALA A 179 -0.78 23.14 -7.76
C ALA A 179 -0.95 24.59 -8.23
N GLU A 180 -2.17 25.12 -8.27
CA GLU A 180 -2.45 26.52 -8.60
C GLU A 180 -1.79 27.49 -7.61
N ILE A 181 -1.77 27.18 -6.31
CA ILE A 181 -1.10 28.01 -5.29
C ILE A 181 0.41 28.08 -5.55
N LEU A 182 1.06 26.94 -5.87
CA LEU A 182 2.49 26.91 -6.19
C LEU A 182 2.80 27.66 -7.49
N GLU A 183 1.93 27.56 -8.49
CA GLU A 183 2.06 28.27 -9.77
C GLU A 183 1.94 29.78 -9.56
N ARG A 184 0.87 30.25 -8.91
CA ARG A 184 0.62 31.68 -8.67
C ARG A 184 1.68 32.34 -7.79
N SER A 185 2.19 31.62 -6.78
CA SER A 185 3.33 32.09 -5.97
C SER A 185 4.66 32.11 -6.72
N GLY A 186 4.72 31.59 -7.96
CA GLY A 186 5.93 31.49 -8.76
C GLY A 186 6.94 30.49 -8.22
N LEU A 187 6.52 29.59 -7.32
CA LEU A 187 7.37 28.60 -6.69
C LEU A 187 7.46 27.29 -7.48
N GLN A 188 6.43 26.95 -8.26
CA GLN A 188 6.39 25.72 -9.08
C GLN A 188 7.59 25.62 -10.04
N LYS A 189 7.98 26.72 -10.69
CA LYS A 189 9.11 26.76 -11.63
C LYS A 189 10.43 26.24 -11.03
N TYR A 190 10.65 26.42 -9.73
CA TYR A 190 11.87 25.95 -9.07
C TYR A 190 11.83 24.44 -8.81
N LEU A 191 10.65 23.89 -8.54
CA LEU A 191 10.46 22.43 -8.50
C LEU A 191 10.68 21.84 -9.89
N ASP A 192 10.11 22.45 -10.92
CA ASP A 192 10.28 22.05 -12.32
C ASP A 192 11.76 22.05 -12.74
N GLU A 193 12.52 23.06 -12.35
CA GLU A 193 13.94 23.18 -12.67
C GLU A 193 14.81 22.10 -11.99
N LEU A 194 14.32 21.49 -10.91
CA LEU A 194 14.92 20.29 -10.28
C LEU A 194 14.29 18.96 -10.79
N GLY A 195 13.44 19.01 -11.80
CA GLY A 195 12.75 17.87 -12.41
C GLY A 195 11.48 17.41 -11.69
N PHE A 196 11.05 18.10 -10.63
CA PHE A 196 9.78 17.83 -9.92
C PHE A 196 8.58 18.44 -10.67
N HIS A 197 8.47 18.13 -11.96
CA HIS A 197 7.32 18.51 -12.77
C HIS A 197 6.05 17.83 -12.28
N VAL A 198 4.91 18.52 -12.41
CA VAL A 198 3.59 17.95 -12.18
C VAL A 198 3.35 16.82 -13.18
N ALA A 199 3.52 15.58 -12.71
CA ALA A 199 3.39 14.38 -13.54
C ALA A 199 1.92 13.95 -13.70
N ALA A 200 1.13 14.06 -12.63
CA ALA A 200 -0.30 13.75 -12.63
C ALA A 200 -0.98 14.23 -11.34
N PHE A 201 -2.31 14.36 -11.38
CA PHE A 201 -3.16 14.51 -10.19
C PHE A 201 -3.72 13.13 -9.79
N GLY A 202 -2.96 12.37 -9.01
CA GLY A 202 -3.34 11.02 -8.60
C GLY A 202 -2.29 10.35 -7.71
N CYS A 203 -2.51 9.07 -7.38
CA CYS A 203 -1.65 8.36 -6.41
C CYS A 203 -0.21 8.11 -6.90
N THR A 204 -0.01 7.93 -8.21
CA THR A 204 1.30 7.74 -8.88
C THR A 204 2.27 6.82 -8.08
N THR A 205 3.46 7.30 -7.74
CA THR A 205 4.51 6.57 -7.02
C THR A 205 4.04 6.05 -5.65
N CYS A 206 3.11 6.73 -4.98
CA CYS A 206 2.57 6.27 -3.68
C CYS A 206 1.89 4.90 -3.78
N ILE A 207 1.26 4.60 -4.92
CA ILE A 207 0.61 3.31 -5.16
C ILE A 207 1.47 2.35 -6.00
N GLY A 208 2.75 2.68 -6.21
CA GLY A 208 3.68 1.90 -7.04
C GLY A 208 3.60 2.19 -8.54
N ASN A 209 2.77 3.16 -8.97
CA ASN A 209 2.72 3.61 -10.35
C ASN A 209 3.83 4.64 -10.60
N SER A 210 5.07 4.22 -10.41
CA SER A 210 6.27 5.04 -10.52
C SER A 210 6.83 5.12 -11.95
N GLY A 211 6.33 4.30 -12.88
CA GLY A 211 6.81 4.25 -14.28
C GLY A 211 8.25 3.72 -14.41
N PRO A 212 8.81 3.64 -15.62
CA PRO A 212 10.14 3.08 -15.84
C PRO A 212 11.24 3.96 -15.26
N LEU A 213 12.31 3.36 -14.74
CA LEU A 213 13.57 4.06 -14.44
C LEU A 213 14.30 4.42 -15.75
N PRO A 214 15.23 5.40 -15.72
CA PRO A 214 16.16 5.60 -16.83
C PRO A 214 16.86 4.29 -17.19
N GLU A 215 16.97 3.98 -18.48
CA GLU A 215 17.47 2.68 -18.95
C GLU A 215 18.88 2.33 -18.40
N PRO A 216 19.86 3.25 -18.38
CA PRO A 216 21.17 2.97 -17.78
C PRO A 216 21.10 2.59 -16.30
N VAL A 217 20.18 3.20 -15.55
CA VAL A 217 19.96 2.92 -14.12
C VAL A 217 19.30 1.56 -13.93
N ALA A 218 18.24 1.27 -14.69
CA ALA A 218 17.56 -0.03 -14.65
C ALA A 218 18.51 -1.18 -15.01
N LYS A 219 19.34 -0.98 -16.04
CA LYS A 219 20.36 -1.93 -16.48
C LYS A 219 21.41 -2.16 -15.40
N ALA A 220 21.96 -1.10 -14.81
CA ALA A 220 22.95 -1.20 -13.75
C ALA A 220 22.40 -1.94 -12.51
N ILE A 221 21.15 -1.68 -12.11
CA ILE A 221 20.50 -2.41 -11.02
C ILE A 221 20.46 -3.91 -11.30
N LYS A 222 20.03 -4.31 -12.50
CA LYS A 222 19.82 -5.71 -12.87
C LYS A 222 21.14 -6.46 -13.10
N GLU A 223 22.05 -5.90 -13.88
CA GLU A 223 23.30 -6.56 -14.28
C GLU A 223 24.33 -6.61 -13.14
N HIS A 224 24.33 -5.61 -12.27
CA HIS A 224 25.32 -5.49 -11.21
C HIS A 224 24.75 -5.73 -9.82
N ASP A 225 23.48 -6.10 -9.71
CA ASP A 225 22.82 -6.41 -8.44
C ASP A 225 22.94 -5.25 -7.42
N ILE A 226 22.69 -4.02 -7.90
CA ILE A 226 22.75 -2.80 -7.10
C ILE A 226 21.47 -2.68 -6.27
N LEU A 227 21.64 -2.40 -4.97
CA LEU A 227 20.55 -2.09 -4.05
C LEU A 227 20.29 -0.57 -4.07
N ALA A 228 19.59 -0.10 -5.10
CA ALA A 228 19.18 1.30 -5.20
C ALA A 228 18.10 1.66 -4.16
N ALA A 229 18.01 2.95 -3.84
CA ALA A 229 17.03 3.49 -2.90
C ALA A 229 15.96 4.36 -3.60
N ALA A 230 14.80 4.48 -2.96
CA ALA A 230 13.79 5.50 -3.26
C ALA A 230 13.53 6.36 -2.02
N VAL A 231 13.20 7.63 -2.22
CA VAL A 231 12.70 8.52 -1.19
C VAL A 231 11.37 9.12 -1.67
N LEU A 232 10.32 9.00 -0.86
CA LEU A 232 8.99 9.46 -1.25
C LEU A 232 8.21 10.03 -0.07
N SER A 233 7.32 10.98 -0.34
CA SER A 233 6.39 11.54 0.65
C SER A 233 5.09 10.74 0.79
N GLY A 234 5.18 9.44 0.57
CA GLY A 234 4.09 8.48 0.79
C GLY A 234 3.89 8.09 2.25
N ASN A 235 3.02 7.11 2.46
CA ASN A 235 2.78 6.46 3.76
C ASN A 235 3.21 4.98 3.79
N ARG A 236 3.62 4.40 2.65
CA ARG A 236 4.00 2.99 2.53
C ARG A 236 5.27 2.81 1.72
N ASN A 237 6.18 2.03 2.27
CA ASN A 237 7.49 1.71 1.71
C ASN A 237 7.81 0.21 1.82
N PHE A 238 6.78 -0.64 1.80
CA PHE A 238 6.97 -2.09 1.70
C PHE A 238 7.91 -2.44 0.53
N GLU A 239 8.70 -3.49 0.72
CA GLU A 239 9.68 -3.91 -0.28
C GLU A 239 9.04 -4.12 -1.66
N ALA A 240 9.66 -3.58 -2.72
CA ALA A 240 9.17 -3.58 -4.10
C ALA A 240 7.80 -2.91 -4.33
N ARG A 241 7.23 -2.22 -3.34
CA ARG A 241 5.95 -1.51 -3.47
C ARG A 241 6.07 -0.26 -4.34
N VAL A 242 7.17 0.48 -4.19
CA VAL A 242 7.40 1.77 -4.85
C VAL A 242 7.76 1.56 -6.32
N HIS A 243 8.69 0.64 -6.60
CA HIS A 243 9.09 0.24 -7.94
C HIS A 243 9.68 -1.19 -7.86
N PRO A 244 9.44 -2.07 -8.84
CA PRO A 244 9.93 -3.45 -8.80
C PRO A 244 11.45 -3.58 -8.69
N ASP A 245 12.19 -2.69 -9.36
CA ASP A 245 13.67 -2.68 -9.34
C ASP A 245 14.25 -1.98 -8.09
N VAL A 246 13.42 -1.38 -7.21
CA VAL A 246 13.90 -0.63 -6.04
C VAL A 246 13.43 -1.29 -4.75
N ARG A 247 14.38 -1.90 -4.02
CA ARG A 247 14.09 -2.69 -2.82
C ARG A 247 14.15 -1.91 -1.50
N ALA A 248 14.85 -0.78 -1.47
CA ALA A 248 14.87 0.12 -0.30
C ALA A 248 14.07 1.39 -0.59
N ALA A 249 13.15 1.75 0.30
CA ALA A 249 12.35 2.97 0.18
C ALA A 249 12.21 3.68 1.54
N TYR A 250 12.39 5.00 1.53
CA TYR A 250 12.30 5.85 2.72
C TYR A 250 11.14 6.83 2.60
N LEU A 251 10.26 6.82 3.60
CA LEU A 251 9.21 7.82 3.74
C LEU A 251 9.81 9.09 4.35
N ALA A 252 9.59 10.23 3.71
CA ALA A 252 10.13 11.51 4.14
C ALA A 252 9.16 12.65 3.83
N SER A 253 9.28 13.78 4.53
CA SER A 253 8.50 14.98 4.19
C SER A 253 8.89 15.51 2.80
N PRO A 254 7.99 16.21 2.07
CA PRO A 254 8.31 16.82 0.78
C PRO A 254 9.64 17.61 0.72
N PRO A 255 10.01 18.48 1.69
CA PRO A 255 11.31 19.14 1.65
C PRO A 255 12.49 18.17 1.83
N LEU A 256 12.35 17.11 2.64
CA LEU A 256 13.39 16.08 2.74
C LEU A 256 13.50 15.26 1.44
N VAL A 257 12.40 15.01 0.72
CA VAL A 257 12.46 14.37 -0.61
C VAL A 257 13.33 15.20 -1.55
N VAL A 258 13.15 16.53 -1.58
CA VAL A 258 14.01 17.41 -2.40
C VAL A 258 15.46 17.37 -1.90
N ALA A 259 15.69 17.45 -0.59
CA ALA A 259 17.05 17.42 -0.04
C ALA A 259 17.81 16.13 -0.38
N TYR A 260 17.14 14.97 -0.25
CA TYR A 260 17.70 13.68 -0.64
C TYR A 260 17.91 13.57 -2.15
N ALA A 261 17.00 14.12 -2.97
CA ALA A 261 17.22 14.17 -4.42
C ALA A 261 18.49 14.95 -4.79
N LEU A 262 18.74 16.08 -4.12
CA LEU A 262 19.96 16.87 -4.30
C LEU A 262 21.21 16.09 -3.83
N ALA A 263 21.12 15.39 -2.69
CA ALA A 263 22.21 14.56 -2.18
C ALA A 263 22.53 13.35 -3.08
N GLY A 264 21.53 12.85 -3.81
CA GLY A 264 21.64 11.70 -4.71
C GLY A 264 21.73 10.35 -4.03
N THR A 265 21.82 10.30 -2.70
CA THR A 265 22.09 9.07 -1.96
C THR A 265 21.54 9.10 -0.54
N VAL A 266 21.16 7.94 0.00
CA VAL A 266 20.80 7.78 1.42
C VAL A 266 21.99 7.36 2.28
N THR A 267 23.19 7.27 1.71
CA THR A 267 24.40 6.83 2.41
C THR A 267 25.12 7.95 3.15
N LYS A 268 24.61 9.18 3.08
CA LYS A 268 25.14 10.36 3.77
C LYS A 268 24.25 10.74 4.95
N ASN A 269 24.86 11.16 6.05
CA ASN A 269 24.17 11.90 7.09
C ASN A 269 23.92 13.32 6.57
N ILE A 270 22.79 13.56 5.92
CA ILE A 270 22.48 14.86 5.31
C ILE A 270 22.27 16.00 6.32
N GLU A 271 22.23 15.72 7.62
CA GLU A 271 22.23 16.74 8.68
C GLU A 271 23.61 17.38 8.86
N GLU A 272 24.68 16.60 8.69
CA GLU A 272 26.07 17.00 8.97
C GLU A 272 26.96 17.07 7.72
N GLU A 273 26.67 16.27 6.70
CA GLU A 273 27.41 16.21 5.45
C GLU A 273 26.80 17.13 4.39
N PRO A 274 27.61 17.71 3.48
CA PRO A 274 27.10 18.52 2.38
C PRO A 274 26.16 17.72 1.46
N LEU A 275 25.01 18.32 1.13
CA LEU A 275 24.08 17.81 0.13
C LEU A 275 24.75 17.83 -1.24
N ALA A 276 25.35 18.97 -1.58
CA ALA A 276 26.01 19.21 -2.85
C ALA A 276 27.10 20.29 -2.71
N TYR A 277 27.77 20.56 -3.82
CA TYR A 277 28.75 21.63 -3.95
C TYR A 277 28.30 22.60 -5.03
N THR A 278 28.55 23.89 -4.84
CA THR A 278 28.35 24.90 -5.88
C THR A 278 29.41 24.75 -6.99
N GLN A 279 29.25 25.50 -8.09
CA GLN A 279 30.19 25.47 -9.23
C GLN A 279 31.63 25.87 -8.82
N ASP A 280 31.77 26.74 -7.81
CA ASP A 280 33.04 27.17 -7.21
C ASP A 280 33.55 26.24 -6.10
N GLY A 281 32.88 25.11 -5.84
CA GLY A 281 33.31 24.10 -4.88
C GLY A 281 32.93 24.35 -3.43
N ARG A 282 32.07 25.35 -3.13
CA ARG A 282 31.58 25.61 -1.78
C ARG A 282 30.61 24.49 -1.35
N PRO A 283 30.80 23.88 -0.16
CA PRO A 283 29.85 22.90 0.35
C PRO A 283 28.52 23.57 0.71
N VAL A 284 27.41 22.91 0.39
CA VAL A 284 26.05 23.35 0.74
C VAL A 284 25.37 22.30 1.60
N TYR A 285 25.01 22.70 2.82
CA TYR A 285 24.41 21.85 3.84
C TYR A 285 22.89 21.99 3.85
N LEU A 286 22.20 21.04 4.48
CA LEU A 286 20.74 21.09 4.64
C LEU A 286 20.26 22.40 5.27
N LYS A 287 20.95 22.87 6.31
CA LYS A 287 20.64 24.14 7.01
C LYS A 287 20.70 25.38 6.11
N ASP A 288 21.50 25.35 5.05
CA ASP A 288 21.63 26.48 4.12
C ASP A 288 20.40 26.60 3.21
N LEU A 289 19.75 25.47 2.93
CA LEU A 289 18.58 25.39 2.05
C LEU A 289 17.25 25.31 2.82
N TRP A 290 17.26 24.91 4.09
CA TRP A 290 16.04 24.66 4.84
C TRP A 290 15.26 25.96 5.14
N PRO A 291 13.98 26.08 4.75
CA PRO A 291 13.20 27.29 4.99
C PRO A 291 12.87 27.49 6.47
N LYS A 292 12.74 28.76 6.89
CA LYS A 292 12.26 29.08 8.23
C LYS A 292 10.74 28.97 8.29
N PRO A 293 10.13 28.56 9.42
CA PRO A 293 8.68 28.46 9.55
C PRO A 293 7.93 29.75 9.17
N GLU A 294 8.48 30.92 9.53
CA GLU A 294 7.85 32.22 9.26
C GLU A 294 7.82 32.57 7.77
N GLU A 295 8.77 32.05 6.99
CA GLU A 295 8.81 32.21 5.53
C GLU A 295 7.73 31.36 4.86
N VAL A 296 7.59 30.12 5.32
CA VAL A 296 6.55 29.19 4.83
C VAL A 296 5.16 29.75 5.13
N ASN A 297 4.92 30.18 6.38
CA ASN A 297 3.62 30.69 6.80
C ASN A 297 3.20 31.91 5.98
N ARG A 298 4.12 32.85 5.73
CA ARG A 298 3.85 34.04 4.93
C ARG A 298 3.36 33.71 3.52
N VAL A 299 4.04 32.79 2.83
CA VAL A 299 3.64 32.38 1.48
C VAL A 299 2.27 31.69 1.51
N VAL A 300 2.03 30.84 2.50
CA VAL A 300 0.73 30.15 2.63
C VAL A 300 -0.39 31.17 2.90
N GLU A 301 -0.21 32.11 3.82
CA GLU A 301 -1.19 33.16 4.14
C GLU A 301 -1.45 34.10 2.95
N GLU A 302 -0.43 34.41 2.16
CA GLU A 302 -0.54 35.30 1.01
C GLU A 302 -1.27 34.64 -0.18
N TRP A 303 -1.04 33.34 -0.42
CA TRP A 303 -1.46 32.68 -1.66
C TRP A 303 -2.61 31.68 -1.51
N VAL A 304 -2.94 31.24 -0.30
CA VAL A 304 -4.13 30.40 -0.06
C VAL A 304 -5.38 31.27 -0.08
N ASP A 305 -6.04 31.31 -1.24
CA ASP A 305 -7.31 32.02 -1.44
C ASP A 305 -8.48 31.01 -1.59
N PRO A 306 -9.55 31.12 -0.78
CA PRO A 306 -10.79 30.34 -0.95
C PRO A 306 -11.34 30.30 -2.37
N LYS A 307 -11.18 31.38 -3.15
CA LYS A 307 -11.63 31.46 -4.54
C LYS A 307 -10.96 30.42 -5.43
N ILE A 308 -9.69 30.08 -5.18
CA ILE A 308 -8.97 29.05 -5.93
C ILE A 308 -9.67 27.69 -5.75
N TYR A 309 -10.06 27.35 -4.53
CA TYR A 309 -10.78 26.10 -4.26
C TYR A 309 -12.14 26.08 -4.96
N VAL A 310 -12.92 27.15 -4.85
CA VAL A 310 -14.23 27.25 -5.51
C VAL A 310 -14.08 27.13 -7.03
N GLU A 311 -13.14 27.85 -7.63
CA GLU A 311 -12.88 27.83 -9.07
C GLU A 311 -12.50 26.43 -9.56
N LYS A 312 -11.52 25.78 -8.92
CA LYS A 312 -11.04 24.46 -9.38
C LYS A 312 -12.03 23.34 -9.15
N TYR A 313 -12.81 23.38 -8.07
CA TYR A 313 -13.73 22.29 -7.72
C TYR A 313 -15.14 22.44 -8.30
N SER A 314 -15.59 23.65 -8.66
CA SER A 314 -16.90 23.85 -9.32
C SER A 314 -16.93 23.34 -10.75
N LYS A 315 -15.77 23.19 -11.40
CA LYS A 315 -15.65 22.85 -12.83
C LYS A 315 -15.02 21.48 -13.11
N VAL A 316 -14.89 20.59 -12.11
CA VAL A 316 -14.13 19.33 -12.27
C VAL A 316 -14.57 18.50 -13.47
N GLY A 317 -15.88 18.45 -13.77
CA GLY A 317 -16.42 17.72 -14.93
C GLY A 317 -16.20 18.39 -16.29
N GLU A 318 -15.87 19.68 -16.31
CA GLU A 318 -15.57 20.46 -17.53
C GLU A 318 -14.09 20.43 -17.89
N LEU A 319 -13.22 20.07 -16.95
CA LEU A 319 -11.76 20.11 -17.10
C LEU A 319 -11.16 18.92 -17.86
N VAL A 320 -11.98 17.97 -18.33
CA VAL A 320 -11.55 16.76 -19.04
C VAL A 320 -12.51 16.48 -20.20
N PRO A 321 -12.29 17.10 -21.39
CA PRO A 321 -13.14 16.89 -22.56
C PRO A 321 -13.29 15.42 -22.95
N GLU A 322 -12.24 14.62 -22.76
CA GLU A 322 -12.22 13.19 -23.03
C GLU A 322 -13.23 12.44 -22.16
N TRP A 323 -13.47 12.90 -20.92
CA TRP A 323 -14.48 12.31 -20.03
C TRP A 323 -15.90 12.59 -20.54
N GLN A 324 -16.15 13.80 -21.04
CA GLN A 324 -17.46 14.17 -21.61
C GLN A 324 -17.75 13.45 -22.92
N ALA A 325 -16.71 13.06 -23.66
CA ALA A 325 -16.84 12.33 -24.92
C ALA A 325 -17.11 10.82 -24.74
N LEU A 326 -17.07 10.28 -23.52
CA LEU A 326 -17.35 8.87 -23.28
C LEU A 326 -18.84 8.57 -23.44
N GLU A 327 -19.16 7.68 -24.38
CA GLU A 327 -20.50 7.12 -24.51
C GLU A 327 -20.71 6.02 -23.46
N ALA A 328 -21.81 6.11 -22.70
CA ALA A 328 -22.20 5.10 -21.71
C ALA A 328 -23.60 4.54 -22.04
N PRO A 329 -23.81 3.22 -21.93
CA PRO A 329 -25.12 2.62 -22.17
C PRO A 329 -26.15 3.11 -21.15
N THR A 330 -27.38 3.34 -21.61
CA THR A 330 -28.52 3.71 -20.75
C THR A 330 -29.29 2.46 -20.34
N GLY A 331 -29.42 2.18 -19.03
CA GLY A 331 -30.19 1.04 -18.53
C GLY A 331 -29.87 0.66 -17.09
N LEU A 332 -30.69 -0.20 -16.48
CA LEU A 332 -30.49 -0.71 -15.11
C LEU A 332 -29.57 -1.94 -15.06
N LEU A 333 -29.47 -2.69 -16.15
CA LEU A 333 -28.65 -3.90 -16.25
C LEU A 333 -27.40 -3.62 -17.08
N TYR A 334 -26.25 -4.10 -16.60
CA TYR A 334 -24.98 -3.96 -17.30
C TYR A 334 -24.91 -4.93 -18.50
N PRO A 335 -24.67 -4.44 -19.73
CA PRO A 335 -24.57 -5.29 -20.92
C PRO A 335 -23.20 -5.97 -20.97
N TRP A 336 -23.06 -7.14 -20.34
CA TRP A 336 -21.81 -7.90 -20.34
C TRP A 336 -21.36 -8.25 -21.76
N ARG A 337 -20.09 -7.97 -22.05
CA ARG A 337 -19.44 -8.26 -23.32
C ARG A 337 -18.47 -9.43 -23.15
N PRO A 338 -18.66 -10.57 -23.84
CA PRO A 338 -17.82 -11.75 -23.66
C PRO A 338 -16.32 -11.53 -23.97
N ASP A 339 -16.03 -10.62 -24.89
CA ASP A 339 -14.68 -10.24 -25.35
C ASP A 339 -14.02 -9.15 -24.47
N ASP A 340 -14.72 -8.63 -23.45
CA ASP A 340 -14.21 -7.56 -22.60
C ASP A 340 -13.14 -8.06 -21.63
N THR A 341 -11.90 -7.66 -21.85
CA THR A 341 -10.77 -8.09 -21.01
C THR A 341 -10.66 -7.32 -19.69
N TYR A 342 -11.53 -6.36 -19.41
CA TYR A 342 -11.54 -5.50 -18.23
C TYR A 342 -12.72 -5.75 -17.28
N ILE A 343 -13.91 -6.02 -17.81
CA ILE A 343 -15.15 -6.13 -17.02
C ILE A 343 -15.85 -7.46 -17.35
N GLN A 344 -15.88 -8.38 -16.39
CA GLN A 344 -16.45 -9.72 -16.53
C GLN A 344 -17.41 -10.04 -15.38
N PRO A 345 -18.50 -10.80 -15.61
CA PRO A 345 -19.43 -11.18 -14.56
C PRO A 345 -18.73 -12.07 -13.53
N SER A 346 -18.90 -11.75 -12.25
CA SER A 346 -18.21 -12.46 -11.16
C SER A 346 -18.94 -13.74 -10.75
N PRO A 347 -18.24 -14.87 -10.57
CA PRO A 347 -18.85 -16.13 -10.14
C PRO A 347 -19.12 -16.20 -8.62
N LEU A 348 -19.01 -15.08 -7.89
CA LEU A 348 -19.22 -15.05 -6.44
C LEU A 348 -20.65 -15.38 -6.00
N PHE A 349 -21.60 -15.37 -6.93
CA PHE A 349 -23.00 -15.74 -6.69
C PHE A 349 -23.30 -17.22 -7.03
N GLU A 350 -22.32 -17.96 -7.53
CA GLU A 350 -22.48 -19.34 -7.98
C GLU A 350 -22.12 -20.36 -6.88
N GLY A 351 -22.73 -21.54 -6.95
CA GLY A 351 -22.42 -22.69 -6.09
C GLY A 351 -23.28 -22.80 -4.83
N GLU A 352 -23.36 -24.03 -4.29
CA GLU A 352 -24.05 -24.30 -3.03
C GLU A 352 -23.21 -23.87 -1.83
N VAL A 353 -23.85 -23.24 -0.85
CA VAL A 353 -23.24 -22.91 0.43
C VAL A 353 -23.50 -24.05 1.40
N LYS A 354 -22.44 -24.77 1.77
CA LYS A 354 -22.48 -25.80 2.81
C LYS A 354 -21.57 -25.37 3.94
N ILE A 355 -22.17 -25.19 5.13
CA ILE A 355 -21.41 -25.10 6.37
C ILE A 355 -21.37 -26.49 6.98
N GLY A 356 -20.15 -26.94 7.23
CA GLY A 356 -19.85 -28.16 7.95
C GLY A 356 -18.37 -28.20 8.25
N ASP A 357 -17.95 -29.25 8.93
CA ASP A 357 -16.54 -29.52 9.16
C ASP A 357 -15.79 -29.61 7.82
N ILE A 358 -14.55 -29.11 7.82
CA ILE A 358 -13.66 -29.19 6.65
C ILE A 358 -12.80 -30.42 6.86
N THR A 359 -12.90 -31.42 6.00
CA THR A 359 -12.17 -32.69 6.14
C THR A 359 -11.19 -32.92 4.98
N GLY A 360 -10.02 -33.46 5.27
CA GLY A 360 -9.01 -33.81 4.27
C GLY A 360 -8.46 -32.61 3.50
N ALA A 361 -8.48 -31.43 4.11
CA ALA A 361 -7.97 -30.22 3.47
C ALA A 361 -6.44 -30.28 3.32
N ARG A 362 -5.92 -29.59 2.30
CA ARG A 362 -4.49 -29.45 2.06
C ARG A 362 -4.04 -27.99 2.11
N PRO A 363 -2.83 -27.73 2.62
CA PRO A 363 -2.28 -26.39 2.62
C PRO A 363 -1.91 -26.00 1.19
N LEU A 364 -2.59 -24.99 0.64
CA LEU A 364 -2.18 -24.36 -0.61
C LEU A 364 -0.88 -23.58 -0.41
N LEU A 365 -0.74 -22.95 0.77
CA LEU A 365 0.39 -22.12 1.17
C LEU A 365 0.63 -22.25 2.68
N ILE A 366 1.90 -22.23 3.08
CA ILE A 366 2.35 -22.03 4.47
C ILE A 366 3.25 -20.80 4.47
N LEU A 367 2.84 -19.77 5.20
CA LEU A 367 3.43 -18.44 5.11
C LEU A 367 4.02 -17.98 6.45
N GLY A 368 4.92 -17.01 6.37
CA GLY A 368 5.51 -16.35 7.54
C GLY A 368 4.65 -15.19 8.06
N ASP A 369 5.32 -14.32 8.82
CA ASP A 369 4.73 -13.11 9.38
C ASP A 369 4.55 -12.01 8.32
N SER A 370 3.64 -11.08 8.60
CA SER A 370 3.45 -9.81 7.90
C SER A 370 3.23 -9.96 6.39
N ILE A 371 2.52 -11.02 5.98
CA ILE A 371 2.07 -11.17 4.59
C ILE A 371 1.04 -10.07 4.31
N THR A 372 1.40 -9.14 3.43
CA THR A 372 0.56 -8.00 3.10
C THR A 372 -0.52 -8.36 2.07
N THR A 373 -1.56 -7.53 1.93
CA THR A 373 -2.51 -7.70 0.82
C THR A 373 -1.90 -7.46 -0.55
N ASP A 374 -0.73 -6.81 -0.66
CA ASP A 374 0.04 -6.74 -1.90
C ASP A 374 0.71 -8.07 -2.25
N HIS A 375 1.05 -8.91 -1.25
CA HIS A 375 1.49 -10.29 -1.48
C HIS A 375 0.33 -11.19 -1.93
N ILE A 376 -0.83 -11.05 -1.28
CA ILE A 376 -2.02 -11.87 -1.55
C ILE A 376 -2.67 -11.50 -2.89
N SER A 377 -2.79 -10.21 -3.19
CA SER A 377 -3.42 -9.71 -4.41
C SER A 377 -2.62 -8.51 -4.92
N PRO A 378 -1.57 -8.72 -5.73
CA PRO A 378 -0.75 -7.64 -6.26
C PRO A 378 -1.59 -6.67 -7.10
N ALA A 379 -1.18 -5.39 -7.14
CA ALA A 379 -1.85 -4.35 -7.94
C ALA A 379 -0.98 -3.79 -9.07
N GLY A 380 0.31 -4.14 -9.11
CA GLY A 380 1.28 -3.62 -10.08
C GLY A 380 1.22 -4.32 -11.44
N ASN A 381 2.34 -4.26 -12.16
CA ASN A 381 2.46 -4.79 -13.52
C ASN A 381 2.19 -6.30 -13.60
N ILE A 382 1.57 -6.71 -14.70
CA ILE A 382 1.39 -8.11 -15.08
C ILE A 382 2.55 -8.47 -16.00
N THR A 383 3.27 -9.56 -15.69
CA THR A 383 4.37 -10.05 -16.51
C THR A 383 3.91 -11.21 -17.40
N GLN A 384 4.65 -11.48 -18.48
CA GLN A 384 4.28 -12.55 -19.43
C GLN A 384 4.35 -13.93 -18.79
N ASP A 385 5.31 -14.18 -17.90
CA ASP A 385 5.48 -15.45 -17.18
C ASP A 385 4.41 -15.69 -16.08
N ASN A 386 3.61 -14.68 -15.76
CA ASN A 386 2.52 -14.81 -14.80
C ASN A 386 1.31 -15.53 -15.42
N PRO A 387 0.59 -16.41 -14.68
CA PRO A 387 -0.64 -17.03 -15.18
C PRO A 387 -1.66 -16.04 -15.77
N ALA A 388 -1.78 -14.85 -15.19
CA ALA A 388 -2.64 -13.80 -15.68
C ALA A 388 -2.16 -13.22 -17.03
N GLY A 389 -0.85 -13.08 -17.21
CA GLY A 389 -0.25 -12.66 -18.48
C GLY A 389 -0.46 -13.70 -19.58
N GLN A 390 -0.25 -14.98 -19.27
CA GLN A 390 -0.54 -16.09 -20.18
C GLN A 390 -2.01 -16.14 -20.61
N TYR A 391 -2.93 -15.88 -19.68
CA TYR A 391 -4.35 -15.76 -19.98
C TYR A 391 -4.64 -14.59 -20.93
N LEU A 392 -4.09 -13.40 -20.66
CA LEU A 392 -4.26 -12.24 -21.54
C LEU A 392 -3.69 -12.47 -22.95
N LEU A 393 -2.53 -13.13 -23.06
CA LEU A 393 -1.96 -13.55 -24.36
C LEU A 393 -2.88 -14.50 -25.11
N SER A 394 -3.51 -15.44 -24.40
CA SER A 394 -4.47 -16.37 -25.01
C SER A 394 -5.71 -15.69 -25.59
N LEU A 395 -6.03 -14.47 -25.11
CA LEU A 395 -7.09 -13.62 -25.65
C LEU A 395 -6.61 -12.63 -26.72
N GLY A 396 -5.34 -12.70 -27.12
CA GLY A 396 -4.74 -11.81 -28.12
C GLY A 396 -4.32 -10.42 -27.60
N VAL A 397 -4.33 -10.19 -26.28
CA VAL A 397 -3.87 -8.92 -25.70
C VAL A 397 -2.35 -8.86 -25.75
N LYS A 398 -1.79 -7.76 -26.26
CA LYS A 398 -0.33 -7.60 -26.36
C LYS A 398 0.28 -7.31 -24.97
N PRO A 399 1.54 -7.71 -24.70
CA PRO A 399 2.20 -7.40 -23.43
C PRO A 399 2.19 -5.91 -23.03
N SER A 400 2.33 -5.01 -24.00
CA SER A 400 2.25 -3.55 -23.79
C SER A 400 0.86 -3.07 -23.32
N GLU A 401 -0.17 -3.89 -23.52
CA GLU A 401 -1.59 -3.59 -23.22
C GLU A 401 -2.08 -4.38 -22.00
N PHE A 402 -1.24 -5.20 -21.35
CA PHE A 402 -1.63 -5.92 -20.14
C PHE A 402 -2.14 -5.00 -19.04
N ASN A 403 -1.57 -3.79 -18.96
CA ASN A 403 -1.82 -2.84 -17.89
C ASN A 403 -1.43 -3.48 -16.53
N THR A 404 -2.03 -3.01 -15.45
CA THR A 404 -1.75 -3.49 -14.09
C THR A 404 -2.85 -4.39 -13.57
N PHE A 405 -2.56 -5.23 -12.56
CA PHE A 405 -3.60 -5.95 -11.84
C PHE A 405 -4.64 -5.00 -11.24
N GLY A 406 -4.24 -3.81 -10.78
CA GLY A 406 -5.17 -2.78 -10.29
C GLY A 406 -6.21 -2.37 -11.33
N ALA A 407 -5.78 -2.17 -12.59
CA ALA A 407 -6.68 -1.82 -13.69
C ALA A 407 -7.59 -2.98 -14.13
N ARG A 408 -7.18 -4.23 -13.87
CA ARG A 408 -7.90 -5.45 -14.26
C ARG A 408 -8.89 -5.96 -13.19
N ARG A 409 -9.16 -5.18 -12.13
CA ARG A 409 -10.03 -5.60 -11.00
C ARG A 409 -11.48 -5.92 -11.37
N GLY A 410 -11.96 -5.43 -12.51
CA GLY A 410 -13.27 -5.80 -13.04
C GLY A 410 -13.30 -7.18 -13.71
N ASN A 411 -12.14 -7.78 -13.97
CA ASN A 411 -12.00 -9.08 -14.61
C ASN A 411 -11.52 -10.13 -13.59
N TRP A 412 -12.45 -10.94 -13.10
CA TRP A 412 -12.14 -11.93 -12.09
C TRP A 412 -11.13 -12.99 -12.57
N GLN A 413 -11.08 -13.31 -13.87
CA GLN A 413 -10.19 -14.31 -14.44
C GLN A 413 -8.73 -13.87 -14.36
N VAL A 414 -8.46 -12.59 -14.57
CA VAL A 414 -7.12 -12.00 -14.38
C VAL A 414 -6.77 -11.98 -12.90
N MET A 415 -7.70 -11.53 -12.05
CA MET A 415 -7.42 -11.33 -10.63
C MET A 415 -7.21 -12.64 -9.85
N VAL A 416 -7.97 -13.69 -10.16
CA VAL A 416 -7.78 -15.01 -9.53
C VAL A 416 -6.41 -15.60 -9.90
N ARG A 417 -5.96 -15.40 -11.15
CA ARG A 417 -4.63 -15.83 -11.62
C ARG A 417 -3.48 -15.03 -11.02
N GLY A 418 -3.71 -13.76 -10.68
CA GLY A 418 -2.77 -12.92 -9.95
C GLY A 418 -2.72 -13.18 -8.45
N THR A 419 -3.67 -13.94 -7.90
CA THR A 419 -3.75 -14.16 -6.45
C THR A 419 -2.54 -14.98 -6.00
N PHE A 420 -1.84 -14.48 -4.97
CA PHE A 420 -0.57 -15.01 -4.44
C PHE A 420 0.59 -15.01 -5.45
N SER A 421 0.50 -14.28 -6.57
CA SER A 421 1.56 -14.32 -7.60
C SER A 421 2.76 -13.41 -7.31
N SER A 422 2.73 -12.64 -6.22
CA SER A 422 3.81 -11.73 -5.84
C SER A 422 5.08 -12.50 -5.49
N LYS A 423 6.25 -12.00 -5.90
CA LYS A 423 7.57 -12.54 -5.54
C LYS A 423 8.09 -12.03 -4.19
N GLY A 424 7.36 -11.11 -3.54
CA GLY A 424 7.80 -10.41 -2.32
C GLY A 424 7.73 -11.21 -1.02
N TYR A 425 7.41 -12.50 -1.06
CA TYR A 425 7.33 -13.36 0.12
C TYR A 425 7.88 -14.76 -0.18
N LYS A 426 8.13 -15.53 0.89
CA LYS A 426 8.53 -16.94 0.81
C LYS A 426 7.38 -17.85 1.22
N ASN A 427 7.13 -18.87 0.39
CA ASN A 427 6.29 -20.00 0.76
C ASN A 427 7.17 -21.01 1.51
N LYS A 428 6.79 -21.35 2.75
CA LYS A 428 7.55 -22.28 3.58
C LYS A 428 7.49 -23.71 3.03
N ILE A 429 6.46 -24.03 2.24
CA ILE A 429 6.42 -25.29 1.47
C ILE A 429 7.57 -25.26 0.45
N GLY A 430 8.58 -26.11 0.69
CA GLY A 430 9.78 -26.19 -0.15
C GLY A 430 10.67 -24.94 -0.16
N GLY A 431 10.42 -23.95 0.70
CA GLY A 431 11.18 -22.68 0.73
C GLY A 431 11.08 -21.86 -0.57
N LEU A 432 10.01 -22.04 -1.33
CA LEU A 432 9.83 -21.47 -2.67
C LEU A 432 9.57 -19.96 -2.64
N ASP A 433 9.92 -19.30 -3.73
CA ASP A 433 9.50 -17.91 -3.96
C ASP A 433 7.98 -17.80 -4.12
N GLY A 434 7.42 -16.66 -3.74
CA GLY A 434 6.01 -16.37 -3.92
C GLY A 434 5.53 -16.57 -5.37
N GLY A 435 4.24 -16.86 -5.51
CA GLY A 435 3.64 -17.34 -6.75
C GLY A 435 3.82 -18.82 -7.05
N LEU A 436 4.68 -19.53 -6.31
CA LEU A 436 4.88 -20.98 -6.45
C LEU A 436 4.47 -21.75 -5.18
N THR A 437 4.08 -23.00 -5.37
CA THR A 437 3.83 -23.96 -4.29
C THR A 437 4.12 -25.38 -4.76
N ILE A 438 4.14 -26.33 -3.83
CA ILE A 438 4.21 -27.76 -4.11
C ILE A 438 2.82 -28.35 -3.93
N LYS A 439 2.25 -28.92 -5.00
CA LYS A 439 0.96 -29.62 -4.93
C LYS A 439 1.20 -31.06 -4.48
N PHE A 440 0.61 -31.42 -3.35
CA PHE A 440 0.55 -32.79 -2.83
C PHE A 440 -0.75 -33.49 -3.25
N PRO A 441 -0.77 -34.83 -3.36
CA PRO A 441 0.26 -35.78 -2.91
C PRO A 441 1.44 -36.02 -3.87
N GLU A 442 1.36 -35.56 -5.13
CA GLU A 442 2.37 -35.83 -6.17
C GLU A 442 3.72 -35.14 -5.90
N GLY A 443 3.72 -34.08 -5.08
CA GLY A 443 4.94 -33.33 -4.75
C GLY A 443 5.43 -32.46 -5.92
N LYS A 444 4.53 -32.00 -6.79
CA LYS A 444 4.89 -31.25 -8.00
C LYS A 444 4.89 -29.74 -7.73
N THR A 445 6.02 -29.09 -7.99
CA THR A 445 6.11 -27.62 -7.99
C THR A 445 5.34 -27.04 -9.16
N MET A 446 4.47 -26.05 -8.89
CA MET A 446 3.69 -25.32 -9.89
C MET A 446 3.28 -23.95 -9.36
N THR A 447 2.57 -23.17 -10.19
CA THR A 447 2.02 -21.88 -9.73
C THR A 447 0.91 -22.11 -8.70
N VAL A 448 0.71 -21.15 -7.79
CA VAL A 448 -0.38 -21.24 -6.80
C VAL A 448 -1.74 -21.37 -7.48
N TYR A 449 -1.94 -20.67 -8.60
CA TYR A 449 -3.16 -20.79 -9.40
C TYR A 449 -3.38 -22.21 -9.93
N ASP A 450 -2.35 -22.82 -10.56
CA ASP A 450 -2.49 -24.17 -11.12
C ASP A 450 -2.70 -25.24 -10.04
N ALA A 451 -2.04 -25.11 -8.90
CA ALA A 451 -2.23 -26.00 -7.75
C ALA A 451 -3.66 -25.92 -7.22
N ALA A 452 -4.19 -24.70 -7.06
CA ALA A 452 -5.55 -24.47 -6.61
C ALA A 452 -6.59 -25.02 -7.60
N GLU A 453 -6.41 -24.79 -8.91
CA GLU A 453 -7.29 -25.36 -9.94
C GLU A 453 -7.26 -26.90 -9.94
N THR A 454 -6.09 -27.49 -9.72
CA THR A 454 -5.94 -28.94 -9.62
C THR A 454 -6.67 -29.49 -8.38
N TYR A 455 -6.50 -28.85 -7.21
CA TYR A 455 -7.22 -29.24 -6.01
C TYR A 455 -8.74 -29.17 -6.16
N LYS A 456 -9.27 -28.12 -6.80
CA LYS A 456 -10.70 -28.03 -7.08
C LYS A 456 -11.19 -29.17 -7.97
N LYS A 457 -10.46 -29.49 -9.04
CA LYS A 457 -10.82 -30.59 -9.96
C LYS A 457 -10.86 -31.93 -9.24
N GLU A 458 -9.99 -32.13 -8.26
CA GLU A 458 -9.92 -33.35 -7.43
C GLU A 458 -10.90 -33.33 -6.25
N GLY A 459 -11.63 -32.22 -6.03
CA GLY A 459 -12.54 -32.06 -4.90
C GLY A 459 -11.85 -31.91 -3.54
N ILE A 460 -10.55 -31.56 -3.53
CA ILE A 460 -9.75 -31.40 -2.32
C ILE A 460 -9.91 -29.97 -1.76
N PRO A 461 -10.35 -29.79 -0.50
CA PRO A 461 -10.42 -28.47 0.11
C PRO A 461 -9.03 -27.84 0.29
N ALA A 462 -8.87 -26.58 -0.09
CA ALA A 462 -7.63 -25.83 0.12
C ALA A 462 -7.72 -24.96 1.38
N ILE A 463 -6.61 -24.85 2.12
CA ILE A 463 -6.44 -23.90 3.23
C ILE A 463 -5.14 -23.11 3.10
N VAL A 464 -5.02 -22.01 3.84
CA VAL A 464 -3.78 -21.23 3.96
C VAL A 464 -3.37 -21.15 5.42
N LEU A 465 -2.09 -21.36 5.71
CA LEU A 465 -1.49 -21.10 7.02
C LEU A 465 -0.59 -19.87 6.96
N ALA A 466 -0.61 -19.03 7.99
CA ALA A 466 0.21 -17.83 8.05
C ALA A 466 0.64 -17.45 9.47
N GLY A 467 1.74 -16.72 9.60
CA GLY A 467 2.21 -16.20 10.88
C GLY A 467 1.37 -15.01 11.37
N LYS A 468 2.04 -14.06 12.01
CA LYS A 468 1.43 -12.85 12.60
C LYS A 468 1.07 -11.83 11.53
N ASN A 469 0.09 -10.97 11.81
CA ASN A 469 -0.32 -9.83 11.00
C ASN A 469 -0.67 -10.21 9.55
N TYR A 470 -1.32 -11.36 9.35
CA TYR A 470 -1.74 -11.80 8.02
C TYR A 470 -2.76 -10.83 7.41
N GLY A 471 -2.47 -10.37 6.20
CA GLY A 471 -3.30 -9.43 5.46
C GLY A 471 -3.03 -7.96 5.77
N ALA A 472 -1.85 -7.60 6.28
CA ALA A 472 -1.50 -6.20 6.55
C ALA A 472 -1.55 -5.31 5.30
N GLY A 473 -1.89 -4.03 5.47
CA GLY A 473 -1.74 -3.01 4.42
C GLY A 473 -3.04 -2.57 3.76
N SER A 474 -3.18 -2.81 2.45
CA SER A 474 -4.28 -2.23 1.64
C SER A 474 -5.62 -2.92 1.89
N SER A 475 -6.71 -2.16 1.94
CA SER A 475 -8.08 -2.65 2.16
C SER A 475 -8.69 -3.46 1.01
N ARG A 476 -7.91 -3.81 -0.02
CA ARG A 476 -8.42 -4.45 -1.24
C ARG A 476 -9.11 -5.79 -0.94
N ASP A 477 -10.40 -5.89 -1.27
CA ASP A 477 -11.19 -7.09 -1.06
C ASP A 477 -10.81 -8.26 -1.99
N TRP A 478 -10.09 -7.97 -3.09
CA TRP A 478 -9.47 -8.99 -3.95
C TRP A 478 -8.49 -9.89 -3.23
N ALA A 479 -7.89 -9.43 -2.12
CA ALA A 479 -7.10 -10.29 -1.24
C ALA A 479 -7.95 -11.36 -0.53
N ALA A 480 -9.28 -11.26 -0.51
CA ALA A 480 -10.19 -12.29 -0.01
C ALA A 480 -10.97 -12.98 -1.15
N LYS A 481 -11.47 -12.21 -2.14
CA LYS A 481 -12.14 -12.77 -3.33
C LYS A 481 -11.22 -13.71 -4.12
N GLY A 482 -9.94 -13.34 -4.27
CA GLY A 482 -8.93 -14.17 -4.93
C GLY A 482 -8.83 -15.56 -4.28
N PRO A 483 -8.45 -15.66 -2.99
CA PRO A 483 -8.39 -16.93 -2.28
C PRO A 483 -9.71 -17.71 -2.31
N LYS A 484 -10.86 -17.03 -2.18
CA LYS A 484 -12.19 -17.67 -2.27
C LYS A 484 -12.37 -18.32 -3.64
N LEU A 485 -12.04 -17.59 -4.70
CA LEU A 485 -12.08 -18.08 -6.07
C LEU A 485 -10.97 -19.07 -6.39
N LEU A 486 -9.92 -19.20 -5.58
CA LEU A 486 -8.96 -20.32 -5.62
C LEU A 486 -9.45 -21.55 -4.85
N GLY A 487 -10.62 -21.50 -4.22
CA GLY A 487 -11.20 -22.62 -3.48
C GLY A 487 -10.73 -22.73 -2.03
N VAL A 488 -10.03 -21.72 -1.51
CA VAL A 488 -9.63 -21.65 -0.10
C VAL A 488 -10.89 -21.63 0.79
N LYS A 489 -10.98 -22.56 1.73
CA LYS A 489 -12.11 -22.71 2.65
C LYS A 489 -11.87 -22.04 4.00
N ALA A 490 -10.63 -22.12 4.49
CA ALA A 490 -10.22 -21.52 5.75
C ALA A 490 -8.81 -20.94 5.65
N VAL A 491 -8.56 -19.93 6.48
CA VAL A 491 -7.22 -19.38 6.72
C VAL A 491 -6.93 -19.54 8.19
N ILE A 492 -5.81 -20.18 8.53
CA ILE A 492 -5.33 -20.39 9.90
C ILE A 492 -4.13 -19.47 10.10
N ALA A 493 -4.20 -18.54 11.04
CA ALA A 493 -3.09 -17.61 11.30
C ALA A 493 -2.82 -17.40 12.79
N GLU A 494 -1.62 -16.94 13.12
CA GLU A 494 -1.30 -16.50 14.49
C GLU A 494 -2.04 -15.21 14.86
N SER A 495 -2.13 -14.28 13.90
CA SER A 495 -2.98 -13.10 14.00
C SER A 495 -3.32 -12.53 12.62
N PHE A 496 -4.39 -11.75 12.55
CA PHE A 496 -4.86 -11.10 11.32
C PHE A 496 -4.83 -9.58 11.45
N GLU A 497 -4.61 -8.88 10.33
CA GLU A 497 -5.01 -7.48 10.24
C GLU A 497 -6.54 -7.37 10.14
N ARG A 498 -7.10 -6.33 10.79
CA ARG A 498 -8.53 -6.13 11.02
C ARG A 498 -9.37 -6.13 9.74
N ILE A 499 -8.97 -5.35 8.73
CA ILE A 499 -9.72 -5.20 7.47
C ILE A 499 -9.68 -6.51 6.70
N HIS A 500 -8.50 -7.12 6.59
CA HIS A 500 -8.36 -8.38 5.86
C HIS A 500 -9.18 -9.52 6.47
N ARG A 501 -9.13 -9.67 7.81
CA ARG A 501 -9.97 -10.64 8.54
C ARG A 501 -11.46 -10.46 8.23
N ALA A 502 -11.94 -9.21 8.27
CA ALA A 502 -13.33 -8.91 7.91
C ALA A 502 -13.63 -9.30 6.46
N ASN A 503 -12.75 -8.95 5.52
CA ASN A 503 -12.91 -9.30 4.11
C ASN A 503 -13.01 -10.83 3.89
N LEU A 504 -12.24 -11.65 4.63
CA LEU A 504 -12.35 -13.12 4.58
C LEU A 504 -13.77 -13.59 4.95
N THR A 505 -14.32 -13.09 6.06
CA THR A 505 -15.70 -13.44 6.47
C THR A 505 -16.74 -12.96 5.46
N MET A 506 -16.54 -11.78 4.85
CA MET A 506 -17.44 -11.20 3.85
C MET A 506 -17.48 -11.99 2.54
N VAL A 507 -16.47 -12.82 2.23
CA VAL A 507 -16.49 -13.73 1.07
C VAL A 507 -16.76 -15.19 1.48
N GLY A 508 -17.08 -15.42 2.76
CA GLY A 508 -17.39 -16.75 3.29
C GLY A 508 -16.18 -17.68 3.42
N ILE A 509 -14.97 -17.14 3.60
CA ILE A 509 -13.81 -17.90 4.09
C ILE A 509 -13.84 -17.87 5.61
N ILE A 510 -13.47 -18.97 6.27
CA ILE A 510 -13.43 -19.09 7.73
C ILE A 510 -12.04 -18.68 8.24
N PRO A 511 -11.88 -17.51 8.90
CA PRO A 511 -10.61 -17.17 9.54
C PRO A 511 -10.51 -17.84 10.91
N ILE A 512 -9.38 -18.48 11.19
CA ILE A 512 -9.10 -19.23 12.42
C ILE A 512 -7.81 -18.70 13.02
N GLN A 513 -7.85 -18.31 14.28
CA GLN A 513 -6.69 -17.81 15.02
C GLN A 513 -6.13 -18.89 15.95
N LEU A 514 -4.84 -19.16 15.81
CA LEU A 514 -4.09 -20.06 16.68
C LEU A 514 -4.05 -19.50 18.12
N PRO A 515 -4.01 -20.37 19.15
CA PRO A 515 -3.94 -19.92 20.54
C PRO A 515 -2.56 -19.27 20.83
N PRO A 516 -2.48 -18.40 21.84
CA PRO A 516 -1.20 -17.82 22.26
C PRO A 516 -0.15 -18.91 22.54
N GLY A 517 1.05 -18.72 21.99
CA GLY A 517 2.17 -19.65 22.14
C GLY A 517 2.27 -20.74 21.07
N VAL A 518 1.23 -20.96 20.26
CA VAL A 518 1.29 -21.85 19.09
C VAL A 518 1.58 -21.02 17.85
N THR A 519 2.70 -21.31 17.19
CA THR A 519 3.16 -20.61 15.99
C THR A 519 3.13 -21.53 14.78
N VAL A 520 3.00 -20.97 13.57
CA VAL A 520 3.06 -21.77 12.33
C VAL A 520 4.40 -22.48 12.20
N ASP A 521 5.50 -21.83 12.61
CA ASP A 521 6.81 -22.47 12.65
C ASP A 521 6.91 -23.59 13.69
N GLY A 522 6.31 -23.38 14.87
CA GLY A 522 6.28 -24.37 15.94
C GLY A 522 5.48 -25.63 15.59
N LEU A 523 4.56 -25.54 14.63
CA LEU A 523 3.85 -26.70 14.09
C LEU A 523 4.76 -27.58 13.21
N ASN A 524 5.96 -27.12 12.81
CA ASN A 524 6.92 -27.90 12.01
C ASN A 524 6.27 -28.57 10.78
N LEU A 525 5.58 -27.77 9.97
CA LEU A 525 4.84 -28.26 8.80
C LEU A 525 5.72 -28.26 7.55
N ASP A 526 5.63 -29.31 6.74
CA ASP A 526 6.34 -29.39 5.44
C ASP A 526 5.41 -29.22 4.22
N GLY A 527 4.09 -29.21 4.46
CA GLY A 527 3.05 -29.05 3.44
C GLY A 527 2.43 -30.36 2.96
N SER A 528 3.02 -31.52 3.31
CA SER A 528 2.50 -32.84 2.93
C SER A 528 1.27 -33.27 3.75
N GLU A 529 1.04 -32.60 4.89
CA GLU A 529 -0.02 -32.90 5.83
C GLU A 529 -1.43 -32.74 5.22
N THR A 530 -2.40 -33.38 5.87
CA THR A 530 -3.83 -33.10 5.64
C THR A 530 -4.48 -32.60 6.93
N PHE A 531 -5.52 -31.79 6.79
CA PHE A 531 -6.13 -31.06 7.88
C PHE A 531 -7.63 -31.34 7.96
N ASP A 532 -8.10 -31.64 9.16
CA ASP A 532 -9.53 -31.56 9.50
C ASP A 532 -9.79 -30.38 10.43
N ILE A 533 -10.82 -29.60 10.17
CA ILE A 533 -11.31 -28.53 11.05
C ILE A 533 -12.70 -28.94 11.54
N VAL A 534 -12.75 -29.31 12.82
CA VAL A 534 -13.91 -29.93 13.47
C VAL A 534 -14.59 -28.96 14.43
N GLY A 535 -15.92 -29.05 14.51
CA GLY A 535 -16.78 -28.21 15.36
C GLY A 535 -17.51 -27.11 14.59
N LEU A 536 -17.35 -27.05 13.26
CA LEU A 536 -18.09 -26.12 12.40
C LEU A 536 -19.53 -26.59 12.18
N SER A 537 -19.74 -27.91 12.20
CA SER A 537 -21.07 -28.53 12.06
C SER A 537 -22.04 -28.17 13.20
N ASP A 538 -21.53 -27.89 14.41
CA ASP A 538 -22.36 -27.50 15.57
C ASP A 538 -22.78 -26.01 15.54
N GLY A 539 -22.72 -25.38 14.36
CA GLY A 539 -23.03 -23.97 14.15
C GLY A 539 -21.84 -23.03 14.36
N LEU A 540 -21.97 -21.81 13.85
CA LEU A 540 -20.96 -20.76 13.96
C LEU A 540 -21.38 -19.72 15.01
N ALA A 541 -20.43 -19.24 15.80
CA ALA A 541 -20.62 -18.15 16.75
C ALA A 541 -19.34 -17.30 16.87
N PRO A 542 -19.43 -16.02 17.25
CA PRO A 542 -18.25 -15.19 17.48
C PRO A 542 -17.28 -15.83 18.47
N GLY A 543 -15.99 -15.91 18.10
CA GLY A 543 -14.93 -16.47 18.96
C GLY A 543 -15.06 -17.96 19.29
N LYS A 544 -15.94 -18.72 18.61
CA LYS A 544 -16.15 -20.15 18.87
C LYS A 544 -14.84 -20.94 18.78
N GLU A 545 -14.63 -21.87 19.71
CA GLU A 545 -13.51 -22.81 19.66
C GLU A 545 -13.77 -23.91 18.62
N VAL A 546 -12.72 -24.27 17.88
CA VAL A 546 -12.69 -25.38 16.92
C VAL A 546 -11.42 -26.20 17.14
N THR A 547 -11.45 -27.46 16.70
CA THR A 547 -10.27 -28.34 16.75
C THR A 547 -9.70 -28.50 15.36
N ILE A 548 -8.41 -28.21 15.21
CA ILE A 548 -7.64 -28.49 14.00
C ILE A 548 -6.90 -29.82 14.23
N ARG A 549 -7.20 -30.83 13.42
CA ARG A 549 -6.45 -32.10 13.38
C ARG A 549 -5.47 -32.07 12.22
N ILE A 550 -4.20 -32.30 12.51
CA ILE A 550 -3.10 -32.29 11.54
C ILE A 550 -2.61 -33.72 11.38
N HIS A 551 -2.94 -34.32 10.24
CA HIS A 551 -2.53 -35.67 9.88
C HIS A 551 -1.18 -35.62 9.18
N ARG A 552 -0.16 -36.16 9.86
CA ARG A 552 1.22 -36.21 9.38
C ARG A 552 1.44 -37.39 8.44
N LYS A 553 2.48 -37.31 7.62
CA LYS A 553 2.87 -38.38 6.69
C LYS A 553 3.26 -39.68 7.39
N ASP A 554 3.77 -39.60 8.62
CA ASP A 554 4.14 -40.76 9.45
C ASP A 554 2.96 -41.41 10.19
N GLY A 555 1.73 -40.90 9.99
CA GLY A 555 0.51 -41.38 10.62
C GLY A 555 0.20 -40.72 11.97
N ARG A 556 1.08 -39.85 12.50
CA ARG A 556 0.79 -39.07 13.70
C ARG A 556 -0.33 -38.07 13.43
N VAL A 557 -1.21 -37.89 14.42
CA VAL A 557 -2.26 -36.87 14.38
C VAL A 557 -2.03 -35.90 15.52
N ASP A 558 -1.72 -34.64 15.18
CA ASP A 558 -1.61 -33.56 16.16
C ASP A 558 -2.97 -32.84 16.26
N GLU A 559 -3.42 -32.51 17.47
CA GLU A 559 -4.63 -31.72 17.68
C GLU A 559 -4.30 -30.34 18.27
N VAL A 560 -4.85 -29.29 17.67
CA VAL A 560 -4.70 -27.91 18.11
C VAL A 560 -6.08 -27.29 18.29
N LYS A 561 -6.39 -26.86 19.52
CA LYS A 561 -7.56 -26.02 19.79
C LYS A 561 -7.30 -24.60 19.32
N ALA A 562 -8.20 -24.04 18.53
CA ALA A 562 -8.10 -22.70 17.98
C ALA A 562 -9.44 -21.98 18.05
N LYS A 563 -9.46 -20.66 17.81
CA LYS A 563 -10.71 -19.88 17.82
C LYS A 563 -11.04 -19.37 16.43
N LEU A 564 -12.32 -19.36 16.09
CA LEU A 564 -12.80 -18.62 14.92
C LEU A 564 -12.55 -17.13 15.15
N ALA A 565 -11.80 -16.49 14.25
CA ALA A 565 -11.59 -15.04 14.23
C ALA A 565 -12.81 -14.31 13.63
N ILE A 566 -14.00 -14.69 14.11
CA ILE A 566 -15.30 -14.10 13.79
C ILE A 566 -15.71 -13.29 15.02
N TYR A 567 -16.00 -12.01 14.85
CA TYR A 567 -16.17 -11.09 15.98
C TYR A 567 -17.60 -10.59 16.14
N THR A 568 -18.47 -10.81 15.15
CA THR A 568 -19.87 -10.36 15.22
C THR A 568 -20.82 -11.41 14.68
N TRP A 569 -22.09 -11.33 15.10
CA TRP A 569 -23.16 -12.16 14.53
C TRP A 569 -23.46 -11.85 13.07
N ALA A 570 -23.20 -10.62 12.62
CA ALA A 570 -23.33 -10.26 11.20
C ALA A 570 -22.34 -11.07 10.34
N GLU A 571 -21.10 -11.23 10.80
CA GLU A 571 -20.10 -12.05 10.09
C GLU A 571 -20.48 -13.53 10.05
N VAL A 572 -21.10 -14.05 11.11
CA VAL A 572 -21.68 -15.40 11.13
C VAL A 572 -22.72 -15.54 10.02
N GLU A 573 -23.64 -14.58 9.91
CA GLU A 573 -24.69 -14.60 8.88
C GLU A 573 -24.12 -14.50 7.46
N TYR A 574 -23.04 -13.72 7.26
CA TYR A 574 -22.37 -13.65 5.97
C TYR A 574 -21.78 -15.01 5.57
N ILE A 575 -21.08 -15.69 6.48
CA ILE A 575 -20.50 -17.02 6.21
C ILE A 575 -21.60 -18.05 5.91
N LYS A 576 -22.72 -18.02 6.65
CA LYS A 576 -23.91 -18.87 6.40
C LYS A 576 -24.54 -18.71 5.02
N HIS A 577 -24.35 -17.56 4.40
CA HIS A 577 -24.83 -17.29 3.05
C HIS A 577 -23.72 -17.37 2.01
N GLY A 578 -22.52 -17.84 2.38
CA GLY A 578 -21.38 -17.96 1.48
C GLY A 578 -20.68 -16.63 1.16
N GLY A 579 -21.14 -15.54 1.76
CA GLY A 579 -20.60 -14.19 1.65
C GLY A 579 -21.67 -13.11 1.90
N ILE A 580 -21.22 -11.85 2.03
CA ILE A 580 -22.09 -10.68 2.21
C ILE A 580 -22.94 -10.39 0.96
N LEU A 581 -22.40 -10.59 -0.24
CA LEU A 581 -23.13 -10.30 -1.48
C LEU A 581 -24.32 -11.26 -1.68
N PRO A 582 -24.16 -12.59 -1.56
CA PRO A 582 -25.32 -13.49 -1.57
C PRO A 582 -26.31 -13.22 -0.42
N TYR A 583 -25.84 -12.87 0.78
CA TYR A 583 -26.70 -12.50 1.91
C TYR A 583 -27.60 -11.31 1.56
N VAL A 584 -27.02 -10.22 1.05
CA VAL A 584 -27.75 -9.00 0.66
C VAL A 584 -28.73 -9.32 -0.47
N LEU A 585 -28.30 -10.06 -1.51
CA LEU A 585 -29.18 -10.44 -2.61
C LEU A 585 -30.40 -11.24 -2.12
N LYS A 586 -30.19 -12.23 -1.26
CA LYS A 586 -31.29 -13.02 -0.68
C LYS A 586 -32.25 -12.14 0.14
N LYS A 587 -31.73 -11.18 0.92
CA LYS A 587 -32.55 -10.24 1.68
C LYS A 587 -33.36 -9.29 0.79
N LEU A 588 -32.81 -8.87 -0.34
CA LEU A 588 -33.53 -8.05 -1.31
C LEU A 588 -34.65 -8.84 -1.99
N LEU A 589 -34.36 -10.07 -2.42
CA LEU A 589 -35.35 -10.95 -3.06
C LEU A 589 -36.50 -11.34 -2.12
N GLN A 590 -36.26 -11.46 -0.81
CA GLN A 590 -37.28 -11.74 0.20
C GLN A 590 -38.22 -10.55 0.51
N LYS A 591 -37.85 -9.33 0.12
CA LYS A 591 -38.68 -8.12 0.33
C LYS A 591 -39.65 -7.85 -0.82
N THR A 592 -39.43 -8.50 -1.95
CA THR A 592 -40.36 -8.63 -3.10
C THR A 592 -41.26 -9.81 -2.87
#